data_AF-U6KJW4-F1
#
_entry.id   AF-U6KJW4-F1
#
_cell.length_a   1.000
_cell.length_b   1.000
_cell.length_c   1.000
_cell.angle_alpha   90.00
_cell.angle_beta   90.00
_cell.angle_gamma   90.00
#
_symmetry.space_group_name_H-M   'P 1'
#
loop_
_entity.id
_entity.type
_entity.pdbx_description
1 polymer ?
#
loop_
_entity_poly.entity_id
_entity_poly.type
_entity_poly.pdbx_seq_one_letter_code
_entity_poly.pdbx_strand_id
1 'polypeptide(L)'
;MSAEVRADNPYSRLMALQRMGVVRDYQKITEKAVLLVGVGGVGSVAAEMLVRCGIGKLILFDFDSVELSNMNRLFFTPNDVGLTKVEAARRTLSFVNPDVELEAHNANICQDFELFLSRILNGKESMQNRLQQRQREAEQGTVQRRGLTCPGKWPVDLVLSCVDNYAARITISQACNEAGEL
;
A
#
# COMPACT_ATOMS: atom_id res chain seq x y z
N MET A 1 16.54 3.95 2.97
CA MET A 1 16.55 5.23 2.22
C MET A 1 17.78 6.04 2.63
N SER A 2 18.60 6.52 1.68
CA SER A 2 19.75 7.39 2.00
C SER A 2 19.29 8.83 2.24
N ALA A 3 19.88 9.49 3.25
CA ALA A 3 19.65 10.91 3.52
C ALA A 3 20.54 11.83 2.65
N GLU A 4 21.46 11.28 1.87
CA GLU A 4 22.33 12.07 1.01
C GLU A 4 21.53 12.81 -0.07
N VAL A 5 21.80 14.11 -0.19
CA VAL A 5 21.18 14.97 -1.21
C VAL A 5 21.94 14.79 -2.51
N ARG A 6 21.43 13.92 -3.36
CA ARG A 6 21.99 13.64 -4.68
C ARG A 6 20.89 13.69 -5.73
N ALA A 7 21.26 13.93 -6.99
CA ALA A 7 20.32 13.97 -8.10
C ALA A 7 19.71 12.59 -8.42
N ASP A 8 20.42 11.51 -8.09
CA ASP A 8 20.05 10.10 -8.33
C ASP A 8 19.21 9.49 -7.19
N ASN A 9 18.97 10.22 -6.10
CA ASN A 9 18.18 9.75 -4.95
C ASN A 9 16.80 10.41 -4.92
N PRO A 10 15.71 9.72 -5.32
CA PRO A 10 14.36 10.29 -5.34
C PRO A 10 13.86 10.68 -3.93
N TYR A 11 14.42 10.09 -2.87
CA TYR A 11 14.02 10.36 -1.48
C TYR A 11 14.76 11.51 -0.80
N SER A 12 15.78 12.07 -1.45
CA SER A 12 16.65 13.09 -0.85
C SER A 12 15.88 14.30 -0.28
N ARG A 13 14.83 14.76 -0.98
CA ARG A 13 14.00 15.90 -0.56
C ARG A 13 13.04 15.53 0.57
N LEU A 14 12.61 14.28 0.61
CA LEU A 14 11.74 13.76 1.67
C LEU A 14 12.53 13.57 2.99
N MET A 15 13.74 13.02 2.89
CA MET A 15 14.66 12.89 4.03
C MET A 15 15.09 14.25 4.62
N ALA A 16 15.02 15.35 3.85
CA ALA A 16 15.28 16.68 4.35
C ALA A 16 14.28 17.11 5.45
N LEU A 17 13.04 16.60 5.42
CA LEU A 17 12.04 16.83 6.48
C LEU A 17 12.53 16.39 7.86
N GLN A 18 13.37 15.36 7.91
CA GLN A 18 13.99 14.89 9.15
C GLN A 18 15.09 15.82 9.64
N ARG A 19 15.90 16.36 8.73
CA ARG A 19 16.93 17.36 9.06
C ARG A 19 16.32 18.68 9.54
N MET A 20 15.17 19.05 8.98
CA MET A 20 14.40 20.23 9.38
C MET A 20 13.65 20.05 10.70
N GLY A 21 13.66 18.85 11.29
CA GLY A 21 12.95 18.56 12.53
C GLY A 21 11.43 18.44 12.38
N VAL A 22 10.89 18.38 11.16
CA VAL A 22 9.45 18.23 10.90
C VAL A 22 9.00 16.79 11.14
N VAL A 23 9.81 15.82 10.71
CA VAL A 23 9.53 14.38 10.86
C VAL A 23 10.71 13.72 11.57
N ARG A 24 10.52 13.12 12.75
CA ARG A 24 11.64 12.57 13.54
C ARG A 24 12.39 11.43 12.82
N ASP A 25 11.64 10.56 12.16
CA ASP A 25 12.17 9.40 11.45
C ASP A 25 11.32 9.16 10.20
N TYR A 26 11.84 9.63 9.07
CA TYR A 26 11.14 9.48 7.79
C TYR A 26 11.18 8.03 7.29
N GLN A 27 12.21 7.25 7.64
CA GLN A 27 12.40 5.90 7.12
C GLN A 27 11.29 4.94 7.55
N LYS A 28 10.65 5.19 8.70
CA LYS A 28 9.50 4.41 9.18
C LYS A 28 8.38 4.26 8.17
N ILE A 29 8.23 5.18 7.22
CA ILE A 29 7.20 5.07 6.18
C ILE A 29 7.34 3.80 5.33
N THR A 30 8.57 3.31 5.14
CA THR A 30 8.85 2.07 4.38
C THR A 30 8.43 0.80 5.12
N GLU A 31 8.07 0.88 6.40
CA GLU A 31 7.59 -0.24 7.20
C GLU A 31 6.06 -0.26 7.28
N LYS A 32 5.40 0.78 6.73
CA LYS A 32 3.95 0.96 6.80
C LYS A 32 3.26 0.33 5.59
N ALA A 33 2.08 -0.23 5.85
CA ALA A 33 1.17 -0.72 4.82
C ALA A 33 -0.17 0.02 4.88
N VAL A 34 -0.64 0.49 3.73
CA VAL A 34 -1.96 1.12 3.59
C VAL A 34 -2.82 0.26 2.67
N LEU A 35 -4.08 0.05 3.05
CA LEU A 35 -5.11 -0.53 2.19
C LEU A 35 -6.04 0.58 1.73
N LEU A 36 -6.17 0.79 0.43
CA LEU A 36 -6.96 1.84 -0.18
C LEU A 36 -8.13 1.24 -0.96
N VAL A 37 -9.35 1.67 -0.64
CA VAL A 37 -10.58 1.23 -1.30
C VAL A 37 -11.15 2.35 -2.17
N GLY A 38 -11.32 2.08 -3.46
CA GLY A 38 -11.76 3.01 -4.48
C GLY A 38 -10.59 3.75 -5.10
N VAL A 39 -10.16 3.35 -6.31
CA VAL A 39 -9.10 3.95 -7.10
C VAL A 39 -9.70 4.90 -8.16
N GLY A 40 -10.67 5.70 -7.72
CA GLY A 40 -11.33 6.74 -8.51
C GLY A 40 -10.56 8.06 -8.52
N GLY A 41 -11.26 9.19 -8.66
CA GLY A 41 -10.61 10.51 -8.72
C GLY A 41 -9.77 10.87 -7.49
N VAL A 42 -10.25 10.55 -6.29
CA VAL A 42 -9.52 10.81 -5.03
C VAL A 42 -8.47 9.73 -4.77
N GLY A 43 -8.88 8.46 -4.83
CA GLY A 43 -8.03 7.35 -4.43
C GLY A 43 -6.82 7.13 -5.33
N SER A 44 -6.93 7.39 -6.64
CA SER A 44 -5.80 7.28 -7.56
C SER A 44 -4.67 8.29 -7.24
N VAL A 45 -5.02 9.54 -6.95
CA VAL A 45 -4.06 10.58 -6.55
C VAL A 45 -3.50 10.29 -5.16
N ALA A 46 -4.34 9.86 -4.21
CA ALA A 46 -3.88 9.46 -2.88
C ALA A 46 -2.88 8.29 -2.94
N ALA A 47 -3.16 7.28 -3.79
CA ALA A 47 -2.25 6.18 -4.06
C ALA A 47 -0.90 6.68 -4.60
N GLU A 48 -0.93 7.56 -5.60
CA GLU A 48 0.29 8.15 -6.18
C GLU A 48 1.12 8.92 -5.14
N MET A 49 0.47 9.74 -4.31
CA MET A 49 1.15 10.48 -3.25
C MET A 49 1.80 9.56 -2.22
N LEU A 50 1.11 8.49 -1.78
CA LEU A 50 1.68 7.50 -0.85
C LEU A 50 2.90 6.78 -1.47
N VAL A 51 2.81 6.39 -2.74
CA VAL A 51 3.88 5.72 -3.48
C VAL A 51 5.09 6.65 -3.65
N ARG A 52 4.88 7.93 -3.99
CA ARG A 52 5.96 8.92 -4.09
C ARG A 52 6.61 9.23 -2.75
N CYS A 53 5.88 9.15 -1.65
CA CYS A 53 6.42 9.24 -0.29
C CYS A 53 7.23 7.99 0.13
N GLY A 54 7.14 6.89 -0.62
CA GLY A 54 7.88 5.65 -0.33
C GLY A 54 7.22 4.79 0.76
N ILE A 55 5.89 4.71 0.77
CA ILE A 55 5.16 3.74 1.59
C ILE A 55 5.70 2.33 1.36
N GLY A 56 5.81 1.53 2.43
CA GLY A 56 6.34 0.16 2.31
C GLY A 56 5.46 -0.75 1.44
N LYS A 57 4.15 -0.68 1.65
CA LYS A 57 3.18 -1.44 0.88
C LYS A 57 1.87 -0.68 0.67
N LEU A 58 1.30 -0.81 -0.52
CA LEU A 58 -0.01 -0.29 -0.85
C LEU A 58 -0.88 -1.40 -1.46
N ILE A 59 -2.03 -1.65 -0.83
CA ILE A 59 -3.02 -2.62 -1.26
C ILE A 59 -4.21 -1.86 -1.85
N LEU A 60 -4.59 -2.14 -3.09
CA LEU A 60 -5.64 -1.43 -3.83
C LEU A 60 -6.86 -2.34 -4.01
N PHE A 61 -8.05 -1.82 -3.71
CA PHE A 61 -9.33 -2.43 -4.03
C PHE A 61 -10.17 -1.49 -4.88
N ASP A 62 -10.56 -1.94 -6.07
CA ASP A 62 -11.56 -1.32 -6.94
C ASP A 62 -12.06 -2.40 -7.91
N PHE A 63 -13.31 -2.38 -8.33
CA PHE A 63 -13.87 -3.37 -9.27
C PHE A 63 -14.18 -2.78 -10.65
N ASP A 64 -14.03 -1.46 -10.82
CA ASP A 64 -14.35 -0.78 -12.06
C ASP A 64 -13.19 -0.87 -13.06
N SER A 65 -13.54 -0.59 -14.31
CA SER A 65 -12.59 -0.34 -15.39
C SER A 65 -12.41 1.16 -15.65
N VAL A 66 -11.30 1.51 -16.30
CA VAL A 66 -11.03 2.88 -16.74
C VAL A 66 -11.90 3.19 -17.95
N GLU A 67 -12.62 4.30 -17.89
CA GLU A 67 -13.46 4.81 -18.99
C GLU A 67 -12.97 6.16 -19.50
N LEU A 68 -13.34 6.54 -20.73
CA LEU A 68 -13.00 7.86 -21.27
C LEU A 68 -13.63 9.00 -20.47
N SER A 69 -14.81 8.76 -19.88
CA SER A 69 -15.49 9.68 -18.96
C SER A 69 -14.62 10.06 -17.76
N ASN A 70 -13.60 9.26 -17.44
CA ASN A 70 -12.71 9.44 -16.32
C ASN A 70 -11.56 10.42 -16.60
N MET A 71 -11.35 10.84 -17.86
CA MET A 71 -10.22 11.70 -18.25
C MET A 71 -10.34 13.16 -17.80
N ASN A 72 -11.47 13.53 -17.20
CA ASN A 72 -11.66 14.82 -16.56
C ASN A 72 -10.98 14.91 -15.16
N ARG A 73 -10.39 13.82 -14.67
CA ARG A 73 -9.64 13.77 -13.42
C ARG A 73 -8.21 13.29 -13.65
N LEU A 74 -7.36 13.49 -12.64
CA LEU A 74 -5.95 13.14 -12.69
C LEU A 74 -5.71 11.63 -12.74
N PHE A 75 -4.45 11.26 -12.92
CA PHE A 75 -3.87 9.91 -12.84
C PHE A 75 -4.04 9.02 -14.07
N PHE A 76 -5.27 8.68 -14.50
CA PHE A 76 -5.47 7.80 -15.65
C PHE A 76 -5.30 8.54 -16.98
N THR A 77 -4.89 7.80 -18.01
CA THR A 77 -4.71 8.32 -19.37
C THR A 77 -5.64 7.63 -20.37
N PRO A 78 -5.86 8.20 -21.57
CA PRO A 78 -6.68 7.55 -22.59
C PRO A 78 -6.16 6.16 -23.02
N ASN A 79 -4.87 5.89 -22.84
CA ASN A 79 -4.26 4.59 -23.14
C ASN A 79 -4.61 3.50 -22.11
N ASP A 80 -5.19 3.87 -20.97
CA ASP A 80 -5.57 2.93 -19.91
C ASP A 80 -7.03 2.46 -20.05
N VAL A 81 -7.80 3.04 -20.98
CA VAL A 81 -9.22 2.71 -21.19
C VAL A 81 -9.38 1.22 -21.48
N GLY A 82 -10.31 0.58 -20.76
CA GLY A 82 -10.59 -0.85 -20.84
C GLY A 82 -9.78 -1.73 -19.87
N LEU A 83 -8.73 -1.20 -19.23
CA LEU A 83 -8.08 -1.88 -18.11
C LEU A 83 -8.89 -1.70 -16.83
N THR A 84 -8.76 -2.65 -15.90
CA THR A 84 -9.27 -2.44 -14.54
C THR A 84 -8.53 -1.28 -13.89
N LYS A 85 -9.21 -0.48 -13.08
CA LYS A 85 -8.58 0.69 -12.42
C LYS A 85 -7.39 0.28 -11.57
N VAL A 86 -7.49 -0.84 -10.87
CA VAL A 86 -6.40 -1.36 -10.03
C VAL A 86 -5.20 -1.82 -10.86
N GLU A 87 -5.39 -2.40 -12.05
CA GLU A 87 -4.28 -2.84 -12.89
C GLU A 87 -3.59 -1.66 -13.57
N ALA A 88 -4.36 -0.72 -14.12
CA ALA A 88 -3.84 0.52 -14.66
C ALA A 88 -3.05 1.30 -13.60
N ALA A 89 -3.59 1.39 -12.38
CA ALA A 89 -2.90 2.03 -11.26
C ALA A 89 -1.63 1.28 -10.87
N ARG A 90 -1.69 -0.05 -10.70
CA ARG A 90 -0.52 -0.86 -10.35
C ARG A 90 0.60 -0.68 -11.36
N ARG A 91 0.30 -0.70 -12.65
CA ARG A 91 1.28 -0.48 -13.73
C ARG A 91 1.97 0.88 -13.61
N THR A 92 1.19 1.95 -13.47
CA THR A 92 1.72 3.32 -13.34
C THR A 92 2.53 3.49 -12.06
N LEU A 93 2.00 3.03 -10.92
CA LEU A 93 2.64 3.19 -9.61
C LEU A 93 3.93 2.38 -9.48
N SER A 94 3.97 1.17 -10.05
CA SER A 94 5.20 0.34 -10.07
C SER A 94 6.32 1.02 -10.86
N PHE A 95 5.96 1.76 -11.91
CA PHE A 95 6.92 2.57 -12.67
C PHE A 95 7.36 3.82 -11.89
N VAL A 96 6.43 4.48 -11.18
CA VAL A 96 6.73 5.68 -10.39
C VAL A 96 7.69 5.38 -9.24
N ASN A 97 7.49 4.29 -8.51
CA ASN A 97 8.39 3.89 -7.44
C ASN A 97 8.46 2.36 -7.29
N PRO A 98 9.52 1.71 -7.80
CA PRO A 98 9.67 0.26 -7.74
C PRO A 98 10.01 -0.29 -6.35
N ASP A 99 10.32 0.58 -5.38
CA ASP A 99 10.60 0.15 -4.00
C ASP A 99 9.32 -0.21 -3.22
N VAL A 100 8.17 0.26 -3.68
CA VAL A 100 6.87 0.06 -3.02
C VAL A 100 6.29 -1.30 -3.41
N GLU A 101 5.92 -2.11 -2.43
CA GLU A 101 5.14 -3.32 -2.71
C GLU A 101 3.70 -2.94 -3.06
N LEU A 102 3.26 -3.31 -4.26
CA LEU A 102 1.90 -3.06 -4.73
C LEU A 102 1.12 -4.37 -4.84
N GLU A 103 -0.08 -4.37 -4.27
CA GLU A 103 -1.02 -5.47 -4.34
C GLU A 103 -2.36 -4.93 -4.85
N ALA A 104 -2.92 -5.55 -5.88
CA ALA A 104 -4.11 -5.06 -6.57
C ALA A 104 -5.21 -6.13 -6.59
N HIS A 105 -6.40 -5.76 -6.10
CA HIS A 105 -7.58 -6.61 -6.08
C HIS A 105 -8.67 -5.98 -6.92
N ASN A 106 -8.98 -6.61 -8.06
CA ASN A 106 -10.15 -6.25 -8.86
C ASN A 106 -11.40 -6.88 -8.27
N ALA A 107 -11.88 -6.35 -7.15
CA ALA A 107 -12.89 -6.99 -6.31
C ALA A 107 -13.85 -5.95 -5.71
N ASN A 108 -15.11 -6.35 -5.54
CA ASN A 108 -16.11 -5.52 -4.88
C ASN A 108 -16.16 -5.91 -3.41
N ILE A 109 -15.67 -5.05 -2.53
CA ILE A 109 -15.58 -5.34 -1.09
C ILE A 109 -16.92 -5.71 -0.43
N CYS A 110 -18.05 -5.28 -1.01
CA CYS A 110 -19.38 -5.65 -0.52
C CYS A 110 -19.75 -7.10 -0.83
N GLN A 111 -19.15 -7.70 -1.86
CA GLN A 111 -19.36 -9.08 -2.28
C GLN A 111 -18.21 -9.97 -1.78
N ASP A 112 -16.98 -9.47 -1.83
CA ASP A 112 -15.75 -10.15 -1.49
C ASP A 112 -15.26 -9.78 -0.07
N PHE A 113 -16.18 -9.75 0.90
CA PHE A 113 -15.90 -9.27 2.26
C PHE A 113 -14.78 -10.04 2.96
N GLU A 114 -14.77 -11.37 2.86
CA GLU A 114 -13.77 -12.24 3.47
C GLU A 114 -12.35 -11.97 2.93
N LEU A 115 -12.24 -11.74 1.62
CA LEU A 115 -10.98 -11.35 0.99
C LEU A 115 -10.53 -10.00 1.57
N PHE A 116 -11.43 -9.02 1.60
CA PHE A 116 -11.15 -7.68 2.11
C PHE A 116 -10.69 -7.72 3.58
N LEU A 117 -11.43 -8.39 4.46
CA LEU A 117 -11.10 -8.54 5.88
C LEU A 117 -9.77 -9.28 6.06
N SER A 118 -9.54 -10.36 5.31
CA SER A 118 -8.27 -11.09 5.35
C SER A 118 -7.07 -10.20 4.98
N ARG A 119 -7.23 -9.31 3.99
CA ARG A 119 -6.16 -8.35 3.62
C ARG A 119 -5.99 -7.22 4.62
N ILE A 120 -7.04 -6.81 5.33
CA ILE A 120 -6.89 -5.90 6.48
C ILE A 120 -6.03 -6.57 7.56
N LEU A 121 -6.32 -7.83 7.90
CA LEU A 121 -5.67 -8.56 9.00
C LEU A 121 -4.26 -9.06 8.68
N ASN A 122 -3.97 -9.36 7.41
CA ASN A 122 -2.72 -10.00 6.98
C ASN A 122 -1.96 -9.20 5.91
N GLY A 123 -2.30 -7.92 5.72
CA GLY A 123 -1.73 -7.07 4.67
C GLY A 123 -0.21 -6.98 4.70
N LYS A 124 0.41 -7.05 5.89
CA LYS A 124 1.87 -6.95 6.10
C LYS A 124 2.62 -8.28 6.09
N GLU A 125 1.94 -9.42 5.90
CA GLU A 125 2.57 -10.74 5.97
C GLU A 125 3.80 -10.88 5.05
N SER A 126 3.67 -10.46 3.79
CA SER A 126 4.77 -10.48 2.81
C SER A 126 5.97 -9.62 3.23
N MET A 127 5.73 -8.44 3.81
CA MET A 127 6.77 -7.55 4.31
C MET A 127 7.54 -8.21 5.46
N GLN A 128 6.82 -8.89 6.36
CA GLN A 128 7.39 -9.58 7.52
C GLN A 128 8.21 -10.79 7.10
N ASN A 129 7.73 -11.56 6.13
CA ASN A 129 8.47 -12.69 5.58
C ASN A 129 9.80 -12.24 4.96
N ARG A 130 9.83 -11.12 4.23
CA ARG A 130 11.08 -10.55 3.69
C ARG A 130 12.05 -10.08 4.78
N LEU A 131 11.53 -9.43 5.83
CA LEU A 131 12.36 -8.98 6.95
C LEU A 131 13.00 -10.18 7.68
N GLN A 132 12.21 -11.21 7.98
CA GLN A 132 12.71 -12.43 8.61
C GLN A 132 13.74 -13.15 7.74
N GLN A 133 13.52 -13.21 6.42
CA GLN A 133 14.49 -13.80 5.51
C GLN A 133 15.82 -13.05 5.52
N ARG A 134 15.79 -11.71 5.44
CA ARG A 134 16.99 -10.87 5.53
C ARG A 134 17.74 -11.04 6.86
N GLN A 135 17.03 -11.15 7.97
CA GLN A 135 17.63 -11.42 9.28
C GLN A 135 18.33 -12.78 9.31
N ARG A 136 17.68 -13.83 8.79
CA ARG A 136 18.27 -15.17 8.69
C ARG A 136 19.53 -15.17 7.83
N GLU A 137 19.54 -14.46 6.71
CA GLU A 137 20.72 -14.34 5.84
C GLU A 137 21.86 -13.56 6.52
N ALA A 138 21.56 -12.52 7.29
CA ALA A 138 22.55 -11.78 8.07
C ALA A 138 23.12 -12.60 9.25
N GLU A 139 22.30 -13.45 9.87
CA GLU A 139 22.67 -14.31 11.01
C GLU A 139 23.38 -15.60 10.58
N GLN A 140 23.35 -15.99 9.30
CA GLN A 140 24.06 -17.16 8.77
C GLN A 140 25.60 -17.07 8.88
N GLY A 141 26.16 -15.97 9.38
CA GLY A 141 27.55 -15.87 9.85
C GLY A 141 27.79 -16.44 11.26
N THR A 142 26.76 -16.81 12.04
CA THR A 142 26.91 -17.33 13.41
C THR A 142 25.90 -18.46 13.68
N VAL A 143 26.38 -19.61 14.15
CA VAL A 143 25.60 -20.84 14.30
C VAL A 143 24.53 -20.72 15.40
N GLN A 144 23.26 -20.89 14.99
CA GLN A 144 22.12 -21.53 15.68
C GLN A 144 21.27 -20.76 16.71
N ARG A 145 19.97 -20.62 16.40
CA ARG A 145 18.82 -21.27 17.11
C ARG A 145 17.51 -21.09 16.34
N ARG A 146 16.78 -22.19 16.14
CA ARG A 146 15.43 -22.21 15.53
C ARG A 146 14.41 -21.66 16.52
N GLY A 147 13.83 -20.49 16.20
CA GLY A 147 12.51 -20.11 16.66
C GLY A 147 11.53 -20.24 15.50
N LEU A 148 10.59 -21.20 15.58
CA LEU A 148 9.43 -21.18 14.70
C LEU A 148 8.59 -19.95 15.08
N THR A 149 8.47 -18.98 14.17
CA THR A 149 7.54 -17.86 14.33
C THR A 149 6.13 -18.36 14.05
N CYS A 150 5.27 -18.22 15.05
CA CYS A 150 3.83 -18.45 14.97
C CYS A 150 3.24 -17.61 13.82
N PRO A 151 2.16 -18.06 13.13
CA PRO A 151 1.43 -17.21 12.19
C PRO A 151 0.69 -16.13 12.98
N GLY A 152 1.37 -15.01 13.24
CA GLY A 152 0.76 -13.80 13.79
C GLY A 152 0.00 -13.07 12.68
N LYS A 153 -1.16 -12.49 13.02
CA LYS A 153 -1.83 -11.53 12.14
C LYS A 153 -0.93 -10.31 11.98
N TRP A 154 -0.78 -9.84 10.74
CA TRP A 154 0.03 -8.66 10.41
C TRP A 154 -0.85 -7.62 9.72
N PRO A 155 -1.68 -6.89 10.50
CA PRO A 155 -2.72 -6.04 9.94
C PRO A 155 -2.13 -4.80 9.29
N VAL A 156 -2.79 -4.23 8.30
CA VAL A 156 -2.38 -2.95 7.70
C VAL A 156 -2.37 -1.82 8.74
N ASP A 157 -1.52 -0.81 8.54
CA ASP A 157 -1.44 0.33 9.45
C ASP A 157 -2.60 1.32 9.26
N LEU A 158 -3.21 1.34 8.08
CA LEU A 158 -4.33 2.23 7.76
C LEU A 158 -5.21 1.65 6.66
N VAL A 159 -6.53 1.80 6.81
CA VAL A 159 -7.51 1.61 5.74
C VAL A 159 -7.98 3.00 5.28
N LEU A 160 -7.83 3.30 3.99
CA LEU A 160 -8.22 4.56 3.38
C LEU A 160 -9.44 4.35 2.48
N SER A 161 -10.58 4.91 2.90
CA SER A 161 -11.81 4.89 2.13
C SER A 161 -11.86 6.05 1.13
N CYS A 162 -11.90 5.74 -0.16
CA CYS A 162 -12.02 6.68 -1.28
C CYS A 162 -13.22 6.33 -2.20
N VAL A 163 -14.21 5.64 -1.64
CA VAL A 163 -15.42 5.18 -2.35
C VAL A 163 -16.50 6.26 -2.41
N ASP A 164 -17.33 6.19 -3.45
CA ASP A 164 -18.35 7.17 -3.80
C ASP A 164 -19.76 6.81 -3.29
N ASN A 165 -19.95 5.60 -2.75
CA ASN A 165 -21.25 5.11 -2.30
C ASN A 165 -21.26 4.74 -0.81
N TYR A 166 -22.44 4.80 -0.20
CA TYR A 166 -22.64 4.56 1.22
C TYR A 166 -22.45 3.09 1.61
N ALA A 167 -22.91 2.15 0.78
CA ALA A 167 -22.81 0.73 1.07
C ALA A 167 -21.36 0.30 1.31
N ALA A 168 -20.45 0.68 0.41
CA ALA A 168 -19.02 0.40 0.56
C ALA A 168 -18.42 1.05 1.82
N ARG A 169 -18.86 2.26 2.21
CA ARG A 169 -18.39 2.90 3.46
C ARG A 169 -18.80 2.12 4.70
N ILE A 170 -20.03 1.60 4.71
CA ILE A 170 -20.52 0.75 5.80
C ILE A 170 -19.75 -0.56 5.86
N THR A 171 -19.51 -1.21 4.72
CA THR A 171 -18.68 -2.42 4.65
C THR A 171 -17.27 -2.19 5.19
N ILE A 172 -16.64 -1.05 4.84
CA ILE A 172 -15.32 -0.68 5.38
C ILE A 172 -15.39 -0.49 6.90
N SER A 173 -16.41 0.22 7.39
CA SER A 173 -16.59 0.44 8.84
C SER A 173 -16.79 -0.86 9.60
N GLN A 174 -17.59 -1.78 9.05
CA GLN A 174 -17.83 -3.10 9.64
C GLN A 174 -16.53 -3.89 9.72
N ALA A 175 -15.79 -4.01 8.61
CA ALA A 175 -14.54 -4.76 8.58
C ALA A 175 -13.47 -4.18 9.52
N CYS A 176 -13.39 -2.85 9.65
CA CYS A 176 -12.45 -2.20 10.57
C CYS A 176 -12.82 -2.44 12.04
N ASN A 177 -14.11 -2.46 12.39
CA ASN A 177 -14.56 -2.80 13.73
C ASN A 177 -14.24 -4.26 14.05
N GLU A 178 -14.57 -5.19 13.15
CA GLU A 178 -14.24 -6.62 13.31
C GLU A 178 -12.72 -6.84 13.42
N ALA A 179 -11.91 -6.12 12.65
CA ALA A 179 -10.46 -6.22 12.74
C ALA A 179 -9.87 -5.63 14.02
N GLY A 180 -10.52 -4.63 14.64
CA GLY A 180 -10.10 -4.00 15.88
C GLY A 180 -10.51 -4.78 17.15
N GLU A 181 -11.51 -5.64 17.04
CA GLU A 181 -11.95 -6.54 18.13
C GLU A 181 -11.11 -7.84 18.22
N LEU A 182 -10.30 -8.14 17.21
CA LEU A 182 -9.53 -9.37 17.02
C LEU A 182 -8.06 -9.29 17.45
#